data_AF-A0A816A8F1-F1
#
_entry.id   AF-A0A816A8F1-F1
#
_cell.length_a   1.000
_cell.length_b   1.000
_cell.length_c   1.000
_cell.angle_alpha   90.00
_cell.angle_beta   90.00
_cell.angle_gamma   90.00
#
_symmetry.space_group_name_H-M   'P 1'
#
loop_
_entity.id
_entity.type
_entity.pdbx_description
1 polymer ?
#
loop_
_entity_poly.entity_id
_entity_poly.type
_entity_poly.pdbx_seq_one_letter_code
_entity_poly.pdbx_strand_id
1 'polypeptide(L)'
;MDQTDTNSQTGGAADNPSRQGSRINSVRSGRSKAASLREGTSLGSRKSSGHAAPSPKPHNVTNGDGRTSVVEHSKPPTPTVPVVDENTDETANQEGEGVYVKSETEFILEYIHKLVTLPGLEDEMWTEDVHAQVRDYLYDPDNRIMCFYIDRVLGLCVEFGVPTNAFTHLVYFIKNTAVRVANKEQFIHDVQYGNFGGKHFSSLLRLMSGLYAPLFFGNKMWPDSIKNDFASQLHRFLATLTDIRWRMEGVTKLYIPKEGLDIPAEQAAKDKELVQRLESSMVHWCRQLKEVSSSQDASIVDENSGPLEEIEFWKARTQDLLNISRQLDQESVNHITHILQIAKSS
;
A
#
# COMPACT_ATOMS: atom_id res chain seq x y z
N MET A 1 -35.84 51.57 70.79
CA MET A 1 -34.58 51.87 71.49
C MET A 1 -34.36 50.72 72.43
N ASP A 2 -33.36 49.86 72.34
CA ASP A 2 -32.19 49.70 71.47
C ASP A 2 -31.73 48.25 71.82
N GLN A 3 -31.50 47.33 70.88
CA GLN A 3 -30.13 46.87 70.48
C GLN A 3 -29.05 47.11 71.54
N THR A 4 -28.10 46.24 71.87
CA THR A 4 -27.58 44.89 71.55
C THR A 4 -26.72 44.55 72.81
N ASP A 5 -26.22 43.36 73.13
CA ASP A 5 -25.22 42.58 72.41
C ASP A 5 -24.66 41.49 73.35
N THR A 6 -23.95 40.56 72.74
CA THR A 6 -22.93 39.63 73.29
C THR A 6 -23.32 38.22 73.74
N ASN A 7 -22.46 37.33 73.25
CA ASN A 7 -22.48 35.89 73.09
C ASN A 7 -21.42 35.28 74.02
N SER A 8 -21.66 34.09 74.61
CA SER A 8 -20.62 33.15 75.12
C SER A 8 -21.24 31.87 75.70
N GLN A 9 -20.89 30.69 75.14
CA GLN A 9 -20.77 29.35 75.79
C GLN A 9 -20.57 28.33 74.65
N THR A 10 -19.48 27.56 74.47
CA THR A 10 -18.68 26.60 75.27
C THR A 10 -19.40 25.36 75.79
N GLY A 11 -19.00 24.20 75.24
CA GLY A 11 -19.15 22.84 75.80
C GLY A 11 -20.53 22.21 75.57
N GLY A 12 -20.69 20.94 75.20
CA GLY A 12 -19.80 19.78 75.14
C GLY A 12 -20.66 18.51 75.34
N ALA A 13 -20.24 17.39 74.74
CA ALA A 13 -20.79 16.02 74.89
C ALA A 13 -22.23 15.81 74.38
N ALA A 14 -22.70 14.63 73.97
CA ALA A 14 -22.20 13.36 73.49
C ALA A 14 -23.51 12.58 73.22
N ASP A 15 -23.67 11.87 72.10
CA ASP A 15 -23.96 10.43 72.14
C ASP A 15 -24.10 9.76 70.77
N ASN A 16 -23.73 8.49 70.82
CA ASN A 16 -23.55 7.40 69.86
C ASN A 16 -24.93 6.86 69.34
N PRO A 17 -25.07 5.66 68.68
CA PRO A 17 -24.08 4.71 68.19
C PRO A 17 -24.37 4.05 66.81
N SER A 18 -23.37 3.37 66.23
CA SER A 18 -23.35 1.89 66.07
C SER A 18 -22.50 1.40 64.89
N ARG A 19 -21.51 0.54 65.22
CA ARG A 19 -21.07 -0.73 64.59
C ARG A 19 -20.86 -0.75 63.05
N GLN A 20 -19.80 -1.31 62.47
CA GLN A 20 -18.99 -2.47 62.85
C GLN A 20 -17.77 -2.50 61.90
N GLY A 21 -16.62 -2.97 62.40
CA GLY A 21 -15.37 -2.99 61.63
C GLY A 21 -15.39 -3.93 60.42
N SER A 22 -14.58 -3.62 59.41
CA SER A 22 -14.21 -4.56 58.37
C SER A 22 -12.69 -4.59 58.18
N ARG A 23 -12.18 -5.81 58.22
CA ARG A 23 -10.78 -6.19 58.19
C ARG A 23 -10.17 -5.92 56.82
N ILE A 24 -8.97 -5.35 56.86
CA ILE A 24 -8.02 -5.32 55.75
C ILE A 24 -7.55 -6.75 55.52
N ASN A 25 -7.76 -7.29 54.32
CA ASN A 25 -7.10 -8.50 53.86
C ASN A 25 -6.92 -8.52 52.34
N SER A 26 -5.65 -8.56 51.93
CA SER A 26 -5.12 -9.34 50.81
C SER A 26 -5.77 -9.16 49.43
N VAL A 27 -5.14 -8.33 48.60
CA VAL A 27 -5.30 -8.35 47.13
C VAL A 27 -4.85 -9.71 46.61
N ARG A 28 -5.81 -10.47 46.09
CA ARG A 28 -5.64 -11.80 45.51
C ARG A 28 -5.12 -11.65 44.07
N SER A 29 -3.95 -12.20 43.83
CA SER A 29 -3.37 -12.47 42.51
C SER A 29 -4.40 -13.16 41.59
N GLY A 30 -4.93 -12.40 40.62
CA GLY A 30 -5.86 -12.83 39.59
C GLY A 30 -5.15 -12.92 38.24
N ARG A 31 -4.76 -14.14 37.89
CA ARG A 31 -4.08 -14.60 36.68
C ARG A 31 -4.95 -14.35 35.44
N SER A 32 -4.60 -13.40 34.58
CA SER A 32 -5.20 -13.25 33.25
C SER A 32 -4.48 -14.14 32.23
N LYS A 33 -5.25 -15.06 31.65
CA LYS A 33 -4.81 -16.08 30.69
C LYS A 33 -4.33 -15.45 29.38
N ALA A 34 -3.09 -15.75 29.01
CA ALA A 34 -2.59 -15.63 27.65
C ALA A 34 -3.28 -16.68 26.75
N ALA A 35 -3.89 -16.24 25.66
CA ALA A 35 -4.35 -17.12 24.59
C ALA A 35 -3.15 -17.49 23.71
N SER A 36 -2.64 -18.69 23.92
CA SER A 36 -1.67 -19.35 23.03
C SER A 36 -2.39 -19.82 21.77
N LEU A 37 -1.98 -19.30 20.61
CA LEU A 37 -2.24 -19.96 19.33
C LEU A 37 -1.48 -21.29 19.33
N ARG A 38 -2.22 -22.40 19.32
CA ARG A 38 -1.68 -23.72 19.01
C ARG A 38 -1.79 -23.96 17.51
N GLU A 39 -0.64 -24.10 16.88
CA GLU A 39 -0.48 -24.85 15.65
C GLU A 39 -1.00 -26.28 15.86
N GLY A 40 -1.92 -26.69 14.99
CA GLY A 40 -2.45 -28.04 14.91
C GLY A 40 -2.22 -28.58 13.51
N THR A 41 -1.03 -29.14 13.29
CA THR A 41 -0.78 -30.10 12.22
C THR A 41 -1.71 -31.30 12.38
N SER A 42 -2.53 -31.60 11.37
CA SER A 42 -3.08 -32.95 11.21
C SER A 42 -2.89 -33.42 9.77
N LEU A 43 -2.02 -34.42 9.64
CA LEU A 43 -1.87 -35.23 8.44
C LEU A 43 -3.15 -36.04 8.23
N GLY A 44 -3.79 -35.85 7.08
CA GLY A 44 -4.89 -36.66 6.59
C GLY A 44 -4.49 -37.38 5.30
N SER A 45 -3.92 -38.57 5.45
CA SER A 45 -3.61 -39.50 4.37
C SER A 45 -4.90 -39.91 3.64
N ARG A 46 -4.98 -39.70 2.31
CA ARG A 46 -6.02 -40.32 1.48
C ARG A 46 -5.43 -40.94 0.21
N LYS A 47 -5.74 -42.23 0.12
CA LYS A 47 -5.32 -43.26 -0.82
C LYS A 47 -5.62 -42.93 -2.28
N SER A 48 -4.67 -43.35 -3.12
CA SER A 48 -4.80 -43.63 -4.54
C SER A 48 -5.89 -44.67 -4.83
N SER A 49 -6.75 -44.39 -5.80
CA SER A 49 -7.44 -45.41 -6.59
C SER A 49 -7.54 -44.91 -8.03
N GLY A 50 -6.86 -45.62 -8.94
CA GLY A 50 -6.95 -45.37 -10.36
C GLY A 50 -8.32 -45.77 -10.92
N HIS A 51 -8.75 -45.07 -11.95
CA HIS A 51 -9.54 -45.64 -13.02
C HIS A 51 -9.16 -44.96 -14.33
N ALA A 52 -8.92 -45.82 -15.32
CA ALA A 52 -8.44 -45.50 -16.65
C ALA A 52 -9.58 -45.19 -17.62
N ALA A 53 -9.16 -44.67 -18.79
CA ALA A 53 -9.80 -44.61 -20.11
C ALA A 53 -10.43 -43.26 -20.52
N PRO A 54 -10.52 -42.95 -21.84
CA PRO A 54 -9.51 -43.13 -22.88
C PRO A 54 -9.36 -41.90 -23.81
N SER A 55 -8.27 -41.87 -24.56
CA SER A 55 -7.99 -40.92 -25.66
C SER A 55 -8.87 -41.19 -26.90
N PRO A 56 -9.27 -40.17 -27.69
CA PRO A 56 -9.79 -40.40 -29.04
C PRO A 56 -8.69 -40.21 -30.10
N LYS A 57 -8.61 -41.16 -31.04
CA LYS A 57 -8.09 -41.01 -32.40
C LYS A 57 -9.08 -41.74 -33.35
N PRO A 58 -8.87 -41.72 -34.67
CA PRO A 58 -9.19 -40.67 -35.63
C PRO A 58 -10.27 -41.13 -36.63
N HIS A 59 -10.85 -40.22 -37.41
CA HIS A 59 -11.69 -40.58 -38.55
C HIS A 59 -10.83 -40.97 -39.77
N ASN A 60 -11.24 -42.05 -40.44
CA ASN A 60 -10.63 -42.55 -41.67
C ASN A 60 -11.76 -42.85 -42.68
N VAL A 61 -11.63 -42.42 -43.93
CA VAL A 61 -12.40 -42.94 -45.08
C VAL A 61 -11.47 -43.02 -46.30
N THR A 62 -10.98 -44.23 -46.51
CA THR A 62 -10.95 -45.03 -47.74
C THR A 62 -10.65 -44.39 -49.11
N ASN A 63 -9.67 -44.96 -49.82
CA ASN A 63 -9.93 -45.71 -51.05
C ASN A 63 -8.86 -46.79 -51.24
N GLY A 64 -9.31 -48.01 -51.60
CA GLY A 64 -8.47 -49.13 -51.97
C GLY A 64 -8.15 -49.12 -53.47
N ASP A 65 -6.98 -49.63 -53.85
CA ASP A 65 -6.89 -50.95 -54.49
C ASP A 65 -5.45 -51.29 -54.87
N GLY A 66 -5.06 -52.53 -54.60
CA GLY A 66 -4.35 -53.36 -55.58
C GLY A 66 -2.82 -53.32 -55.69
N ARG A 67 -2.16 -54.19 -54.91
CA ARG A 67 -0.97 -55.02 -55.26
C ARG A 67 0.42 -54.39 -55.46
N THR A 68 1.20 -54.50 -54.37
CA THR A 68 2.51 -55.17 -54.21
C THR A 68 3.47 -55.34 -55.39
N SER A 69 4.71 -54.86 -55.25
CA SER A 69 5.94 -55.64 -55.49
C SER A 69 7.08 -55.15 -54.58
N VAL A 70 7.76 -56.10 -53.95
CA VAL A 70 8.86 -55.99 -52.99
C VAL A 70 10.19 -55.89 -53.73
N VAL A 71 11.11 -55.01 -53.32
CA VAL A 71 12.57 -55.29 -53.33
C VAL A 71 13.23 -54.62 -52.11
N GLU A 72 14.24 -55.32 -51.61
CA GLU A 72 14.69 -55.44 -50.24
C GLU A 72 15.98 -54.62 -49.96
N HIS A 73 16.09 -54.17 -48.70
CA HIS A 73 17.25 -53.75 -47.90
C HIS A 73 18.64 -53.54 -48.53
N SER A 74 19.29 -52.41 -48.20
CA SER A 74 20.37 -52.37 -47.17
C SER A 74 21.16 -51.03 -47.21
N LYS A 75 21.64 -50.62 -46.03
CA LYS A 75 22.37 -49.38 -45.71
C LYS A 75 23.90 -49.69 -45.63
N PRO A 76 24.76 -48.71 -45.26
CA PRO A 76 25.55 -47.73 -46.03
C PRO A 76 27.06 -48.15 -46.16
N PRO A 77 28.03 -47.30 -46.57
CA PRO A 77 28.74 -46.43 -45.61
C PRO A 77 29.35 -45.10 -46.18
N THR A 78 29.85 -44.28 -45.25
CA THR A 78 30.62 -43.02 -45.35
C THR A 78 31.95 -43.16 -46.12
N PRO A 79 32.54 -42.06 -46.65
CA PRO A 79 33.98 -42.01 -46.86
C PRO A 79 34.70 -40.82 -46.23
N THR A 80 36.00 -41.04 -46.09
CA THR A 80 37.07 -40.37 -45.35
C THR A 80 37.76 -39.26 -46.18
N VAL A 81 38.46 -38.37 -45.47
CA VAL A 81 39.28 -37.21 -45.87
C VAL A 81 40.39 -37.50 -46.91
N PRO A 82 40.94 -36.46 -47.57
CA PRO A 82 42.38 -36.40 -47.81
C PRO A 82 43.05 -35.08 -47.34
N VAL A 83 44.33 -35.21 -47.00
CA VAL A 83 45.31 -34.18 -46.58
C VAL A 83 46.21 -33.81 -47.77
N VAL A 84 46.53 -32.53 -47.99
CA VAL A 84 47.73 -32.04 -48.73
C VAL A 84 48.20 -30.68 -48.16
N ASP A 85 49.53 -30.50 -48.19
CA ASP A 85 50.47 -29.62 -47.47
C ASP A 85 50.48 -28.09 -47.69
N GLU A 86 51.25 -27.44 -46.78
CA GLU A 86 51.75 -26.05 -46.67
C GLU A 86 52.42 -25.46 -47.95
N ASN A 87 52.19 -24.18 -48.28
CA ASN A 87 53.06 -23.04 -47.89
C ASN A 87 52.73 -21.69 -48.60
N THR A 88 52.74 -20.62 -47.78
CA THR A 88 53.10 -19.20 -48.03
C THR A 88 52.40 -18.36 -49.11
N ASP A 89 51.65 -17.33 -48.69
CA ASP A 89 52.06 -15.94 -48.95
C ASP A 89 51.40 -14.94 -47.98
N GLU A 90 52.19 -13.99 -47.50
CA GLU A 90 51.79 -12.89 -46.63
C GLU A 90 50.89 -11.92 -47.39
N THR A 91 49.81 -11.41 -46.78
CA THR A 91 49.48 -9.97 -46.80
C THR A 91 48.25 -9.63 -45.95
N ALA A 92 48.42 -8.56 -45.16
CA ALA A 92 47.42 -7.63 -44.64
C ALA A 92 46.47 -8.13 -43.53
N ASN A 93 46.91 -7.90 -42.29
CA ASN A 93 46.03 -7.54 -41.18
C ASN A 93 45.11 -6.38 -41.60
N GLN A 94 43.80 -6.62 -41.62
CA GLN A 94 42.81 -5.59 -41.36
C GLN A 94 42.14 -5.94 -40.04
N GLU A 95 42.45 -5.13 -39.02
CA GLU A 95 41.71 -5.07 -37.77
C GLU A 95 40.25 -4.72 -38.12
N GLY A 96 39.37 -5.71 -38.04
CA GLY A 96 37.95 -5.47 -38.08
C GLY A 96 37.57 -4.76 -36.79
N GLU A 97 37.21 -3.48 -36.87
CA GLU A 97 36.33 -2.83 -35.90
C GLU A 97 35.07 -3.68 -35.80
N GLY A 98 35.04 -4.55 -34.78
CA GLY A 98 33.85 -5.29 -34.42
C GLY A 98 32.80 -4.27 -34.01
N VAL A 99 31.80 -4.05 -34.87
CA VAL A 99 30.58 -3.34 -34.52
C VAL A 99 29.94 -4.13 -33.37
N TYR A 100 30.16 -3.65 -32.14
CA TYR A 100 29.59 -4.25 -30.95
C TYR A 100 28.07 -4.02 -31.00
N VAL A 101 27.33 -4.99 -31.53
CA VAL A 101 25.87 -4.98 -31.51
C VAL A 101 25.47 -5.28 -30.08
N LYS A 102 25.08 -4.22 -29.38
CA LYS A 102 24.64 -4.26 -28.00
C LYS A 102 23.48 -5.26 -27.84
N SER A 103 23.55 -6.13 -26.83
CA SER A 103 22.51 -7.12 -26.60
C SER A 103 21.20 -6.44 -26.14
N GLU A 104 20.05 -7.03 -26.48
CA GLU A 104 18.72 -6.53 -26.03
C GLU A 104 18.66 -6.31 -24.51
N THR A 105 19.25 -7.23 -23.74
CA THR A 105 19.36 -7.13 -22.28
C THR A 105 20.11 -5.85 -21.85
N GLU A 106 21.13 -5.46 -22.59
CA GLU A 106 21.98 -4.33 -22.26
C GLU A 106 21.32 -2.99 -22.63
N PHE A 107 20.42 -2.98 -23.62
CA PHE A 107 19.50 -1.87 -23.86
C PHE A 107 18.48 -1.71 -22.73
N ILE A 108 17.94 -2.83 -22.21
CA ILE A 108 17.02 -2.79 -21.06
C ILE A 108 17.75 -2.30 -19.81
N LEU A 109 18.98 -2.74 -19.56
CA LEU A 109 19.80 -2.26 -18.44
C LEU A 109 20.02 -0.75 -18.49
N GLU A 110 20.42 -0.21 -19.65
CA GLU A 110 20.53 1.25 -19.82
C GLU A 110 19.20 1.97 -19.64
N TYR A 111 18.10 1.34 -20.05
CA TYR A 111 16.78 1.93 -19.87
C TYR A 111 16.39 1.97 -18.40
N ILE A 112 16.58 0.88 -17.65
CA ILE A 112 16.36 0.81 -16.21
C ILE A 112 17.25 1.82 -15.49
N HIS A 113 18.52 1.93 -15.87
CA HIS A 113 19.44 2.91 -15.30
C HIS A 113 18.88 4.34 -15.42
N LYS A 114 18.33 4.71 -16.58
CA LYS A 114 17.68 6.02 -16.79
C LYS A 114 16.38 6.20 -15.99
N LEU A 115 15.67 5.12 -15.68
CA LEU A 115 14.40 5.16 -14.93
C LEU A 115 14.63 5.26 -13.41
N VAL A 116 15.72 4.68 -12.92
CA VAL A 116 16.07 4.71 -11.49
C VAL A 116 16.59 6.10 -11.13
N THR A 117 15.70 6.90 -10.55
CA THR A 117 15.98 8.27 -10.10
C THR A 117 15.82 8.35 -8.59
N LEU A 118 16.93 8.15 -7.88
CA LEU A 118 16.98 8.22 -6.41
C LEU A 118 17.81 9.44 -5.96
N PRO A 119 17.37 10.22 -4.96
CA PRO A 119 18.18 11.30 -4.43
C PRO A 119 19.48 10.78 -3.81
N GLY A 120 20.62 11.32 -4.27
CA GLY A 120 21.95 10.87 -3.84
C GLY A 120 22.49 9.65 -4.61
N LEU A 121 21.85 9.27 -5.71
CA LEU A 121 22.38 8.26 -6.61
C LEU A 121 23.55 8.84 -7.41
N GLU A 122 24.69 8.14 -7.35
CA GLU A 122 25.88 8.43 -8.15
C GLU A 122 26.11 7.28 -9.14
N ASP A 123 26.65 7.60 -10.33
CA ASP A 123 26.88 6.60 -11.38
C ASP A 123 27.83 5.47 -10.92
N GLU A 124 28.75 5.76 -10.00
CA GLU A 124 29.68 4.79 -9.41
C GLU A 124 28.99 3.71 -8.57
N MET A 125 27.75 3.95 -8.12
CA MET A 125 26.98 3.00 -7.32
C MET A 125 26.41 1.84 -8.16
N TRP A 126 26.43 1.96 -9.49
CA TRP A 126 26.05 0.90 -10.43
C TRP A 126 27.17 -0.12 -10.60
N THR A 127 27.27 -1.01 -9.61
CA THR A 127 28.24 -2.10 -9.63
C THR A 127 27.76 -3.26 -10.51
N GLU A 128 28.68 -4.16 -10.88
CA GLU A 128 28.33 -5.35 -11.65
C GLU A 128 27.40 -6.31 -10.87
N ASP A 129 27.41 -6.26 -9.53
CA ASP A 129 26.47 -6.99 -8.69
C ASP A 129 25.03 -6.47 -8.88
N VAL A 130 24.86 -5.14 -8.90
CA VAL A 130 23.57 -4.49 -9.22
C VAL A 130 23.12 -4.90 -10.63
N HIS A 131 24.01 -4.87 -11.63
CA HIS A 131 23.65 -5.33 -12.98
C HIS A 131 23.26 -6.81 -13.02
N ALA A 132 23.95 -7.67 -12.26
CA ALA A 132 23.61 -9.09 -12.16
C ALA A 132 22.20 -9.28 -11.56
N GLN A 133 21.87 -8.57 -10.48
CA GLN A 133 20.54 -8.62 -9.86
C GLN A 133 19.44 -8.14 -10.82
N VAL A 134 19.70 -7.10 -11.61
CA VAL A 134 18.74 -6.67 -12.64
C VAL A 134 18.57 -7.74 -13.73
N ARG A 135 19.66 -8.39 -14.16
CA ARG A 135 19.57 -9.50 -15.14
C ARG A 135 18.80 -10.69 -14.57
N ASP A 136 18.99 -11.01 -13.31
CA ASP A 136 18.25 -12.07 -12.62
C ASP A 136 16.75 -11.75 -12.54
N TYR A 137 16.39 -10.51 -12.22
CA TYR A 137 15.01 -10.05 -12.30
C TYR A 137 14.43 -10.19 -13.71
N LEU A 138 15.16 -9.81 -14.76
CA LEU A 138 14.65 -9.92 -16.14
C LEU A 138 14.49 -11.37 -16.57
N TYR A 139 15.42 -12.25 -16.18
CA TYR A 139 15.44 -13.65 -16.58
C TYR A 139 14.42 -14.52 -15.84
N ASP A 140 14.33 -14.38 -14.52
CA ASP A 140 13.50 -15.21 -13.66
C ASP A 140 12.01 -14.78 -13.71
N PRO A 141 11.09 -15.63 -14.21
CA PRO A 141 9.66 -15.32 -14.24
C PRO A 141 9.03 -15.14 -12.85
N ASP A 142 9.57 -15.80 -11.82
CA ASP A 142 9.01 -15.79 -10.46
C ASP A 142 9.40 -14.54 -9.68
N ASN A 143 10.54 -13.91 -10.03
CA ASN A 143 10.94 -12.60 -9.51
C ASN A 143 10.07 -11.50 -10.10
N ARG A 144 8.92 -11.27 -9.49
CA ARG A 144 7.92 -10.30 -9.97
C ARG A 144 8.16 -8.88 -9.50
N ILE A 145 8.87 -8.68 -8.40
CA ILE A 145 9.11 -7.37 -7.80
C ILE A 145 10.61 -7.15 -7.71
N MET A 146 11.06 -5.97 -8.14
CA MET A 146 12.43 -5.50 -7.93
C MET A 146 12.37 -4.06 -7.41
N CYS A 147 13.11 -3.79 -6.36
CA CYS A 147 13.12 -2.53 -5.64
C CYS A 147 14.54 -2.00 -5.51
N PHE A 148 14.73 -0.72 -5.81
CA PHE A 148 15.99 0.01 -5.63
C PHE A 148 15.82 1.05 -4.52
N TYR A 149 16.75 1.08 -3.58
CA TYR A 149 16.83 2.13 -2.58
C TYR A 149 18.29 2.38 -2.19
N ILE A 150 18.56 3.55 -1.61
CA ILE A 150 19.90 3.89 -1.11
C ILE A 150 19.92 3.67 0.40
N ASP A 151 20.76 2.74 0.85
CA ASP A 151 21.12 2.58 2.24
C ASP A 151 22.29 3.50 2.61
N ARG A 152 22.32 3.98 3.86
CA ARG A 152 23.35 4.94 4.32
C ARG A 152 24.76 4.34 4.39
N VAL A 153 24.86 3.02 4.53
CA VAL A 153 26.13 2.29 4.70
C VAL A 153 26.44 1.45 3.47
N LEU A 154 25.45 0.75 2.93
CA LEU A 154 25.64 -0.20 1.83
C LEU A 154 25.59 0.43 0.45
N GLY A 155 25.13 1.69 0.33
CA GLY A 155 24.96 2.35 -0.96
C GLY A 155 23.71 1.88 -1.70
N LEU A 156 23.79 1.64 -3.00
CA LEU A 156 22.64 1.25 -3.82
C LEU A 156 22.31 -0.22 -3.57
N CYS A 157 21.10 -0.47 -3.07
CA CYS A 157 20.61 -1.82 -2.80
C CYS A 157 19.50 -2.19 -3.79
N VAL A 158 19.52 -3.45 -4.26
CA VAL A 158 18.42 -4.06 -5.01
C VAL A 158 17.84 -5.22 -4.20
N GLU A 159 16.51 -5.25 -4.05
CA GLU A 159 15.81 -6.35 -3.40
C GLU A 159 14.65 -6.87 -4.24
N PHE A 160 14.47 -8.20 -4.26
CA PHE A 160 13.34 -8.85 -4.91
C PHE A 160 12.13 -8.95 -3.97
N GLY A 161 11.51 -7.80 -3.69
CA GLY A 161 10.39 -7.71 -2.77
C GLY A 161 10.21 -6.30 -2.22
N VAL A 162 9.27 -6.13 -1.28
CA VAL A 162 9.14 -4.88 -0.53
C VAL A 162 10.27 -4.84 0.51
N PRO A 163 11.14 -3.80 0.50
CA PRO A 163 12.24 -3.76 1.45
C PRO A 163 11.78 -3.74 2.89
N THR A 164 12.50 -4.46 3.73
CA THR A 164 12.28 -4.47 5.20
C THR A 164 13.08 -3.39 5.91
N ASN A 165 14.16 -2.91 5.28
CA ASN A 165 15.01 -1.85 5.79
C ASN A 165 14.34 -0.48 5.63
N ALA A 166 14.73 0.48 6.48
CA ALA A 166 14.24 1.84 6.40
C ALA A 166 14.86 2.56 5.19
N PHE A 167 14.01 3.04 4.27
CA PHE A 167 14.40 3.83 3.11
C PHE A 167 13.65 5.16 3.09
N THR A 168 14.20 6.16 2.38
CA THR A 168 13.52 7.46 2.16
C THR A 168 12.88 7.54 0.79
N HIS A 169 13.51 6.92 -0.21
CA HIS A 169 13.11 6.87 -1.60
C HIS A 169 13.34 5.44 -2.09
N LEU A 170 12.43 4.98 -2.94
CA LEU A 170 12.34 3.65 -3.48
C LEU A 170 11.93 3.78 -4.95
N VAL A 171 12.61 3.08 -5.84
CA VAL A 171 12.13 2.87 -7.21
C VAL A 171 11.77 1.40 -7.33
N TYR A 172 10.55 1.10 -7.80
CA TYR A 172 10.08 -0.26 -7.93
C TYR A 172 9.76 -0.61 -9.38
N PHE A 173 9.88 -1.90 -9.68
CA PHE A 173 9.51 -2.54 -10.93
C PHE A 173 8.69 -3.79 -10.61
N ILE A 174 7.50 -3.90 -11.17
CA ILE A 174 6.56 -4.99 -10.92
C ILE A 174 6.13 -5.60 -12.25
N LYS A 175 6.36 -6.91 -12.42
CA LYS A 175 5.86 -7.65 -13.58
C LYS A 175 4.37 -7.94 -13.43
N ASN A 176 3.59 -7.56 -14.44
CA ASN A 176 2.16 -7.82 -14.52
C ASN A 176 1.87 -9.33 -14.54
N THR A 177 2.71 -10.09 -15.23
CA THR A 177 2.62 -11.55 -15.40
C THR A 177 3.96 -12.19 -15.03
N ALA A 178 3.94 -13.48 -14.64
CA ALA A 178 5.14 -14.24 -14.33
C ALA A 178 5.84 -14.67 -15.64
N VAL A 179 6.56 -13.73 -16.26
CA VAL A 179 7.24 -13.94 -17.54
C VAL A 179 8.67 -13.43 -17.49
N ARG A 180 9.54 -14.10 -18.26
CA ARG A 180 10.86 -13.56 -18.59
C ARG A 180 10.69 -12.34 -19.49
N VAL A 181 11.43 -11.28 -19.22
CA VAL A 181 11.46 -10.06 -20.03
C VAL A 181 12.70 -10.10 -20.91
N ALA A 182 12.51 -10.30 -22.21
CA ALA A 182 13.62 -10.56 -23.15
C ALA A 182 14.02 -9.35 -24.00
N ASN A 183 13.10 -8.41 -24.22
CA ASN A 183 13.32 -7.21 -25.04
C ASN A 183 12.63 -5.98 -24.42
N LYS A 184 12.93 -4.81 -24.98
CA LYS A 184 12.44 -3.52 -24.48
C LYS A 184 10.93 -3.36 -24.63
N GLU A 185 10.35 -3.83 -25.73
CA GLU A 185 8.91 -3.72 -25.98
C GLU A 185 8.12 -4.49 -24.92
N GLN A 186 8.58 -5.70 -24.58
CA GLN A 186 8.02 -6.51 -23.53
C GLN A 186 8.19 -5.84 -22.16
N PHE A 187 9.36 -5.24 -21.88
CA PHE A 187 9.56 -4.48 -20.64
C PHE A 187 8.52 -3.36 -20.49
N ILE A 188 8.28 -2.57 -21.55
CA ILE A 188 7.33 -1.44 -21.51
C ILE A 188 5.89 -1.92 -21.29
N HIS A 189 5.51 -3.06 -21.85
CA HIS A 189 4.15 -3.60 -21.75
C HIS A 189 3.90 -4.38 -20.45
N ASP A 190 4.85 -5.21 -20.04
CA ASP A 190 4.67 -6.18 -18.97
C ASP A 190 5.21 -5.71 -17.61
N VAL A 191 6.03 -4.65 -17.57
CA VAL A 191 6.61 -4.12 -16.33
C VAL A 191 6.02 -2.77 -15.98
N GLN A 192 5.33 -2.71 -14.84
CA GLN A 192 4.99 -1.44 -14.20
C GLN A 192 6.18 -0.94 -13.40
N TYR A 193 6.48 0.35 -13.52
CA TYR A 193 7.52 0.97 -12.72
C TYR A 193 7.01 2.24 -12.06
N GLY A 194 7.63 2.60 -10.95
CA GLY A 194 7.30 3.83 -10.26
C GLY A 194 8.37 4.21 -9.26
N ASN A 195 8.36 5.48 -8.87
CA ASN A 195 9.13 5.94 -7.73
C ASN A 195 8.19 6.21 -6.55
N PHE A 196 8.75 6.03 -5.36
CA PHE A 196 8.06 6.21 -4.11
C PHE A 196 9.04 6.84 -3.12
N GLY A 197 8.81 8.08 -2.73
CA GLY A 197 9.74 8.79 -1.85
C GLY A 197 9.12 9.90 -1.03
N GLY A 198 9.79 10.25 0.06
CA GLY A 198 9.42 11.35 0.95
C GLY A 198 8.19 11.06 1.81
N LYS A 199 7.22 11.99 1.83
CA LYS A 199 5.98 11.88 2.63
C LYS A 199 5.00 10.87 1.99
N HIS A 200 5.27 9.58 2.18
CA HIS A 200 4.54 8.45 1.59
C HIS A 200 3.01 8.58 1.61
N PHE A 201 2.42 8.89 2.77
CA PHE A 201 0.97 9.09 2.89
C PHE A 201 0.45 10.32 2.12
N SER A 202 1.28 11.36 1.95
CA SER A 202 0.91 12.51 1.12
C SER A 202 0.87 12.16 -0.36
N SER A 203 1.86 11.40 -0.84
CA SER A 203 1.89 10.91 -2.23
C SER A 203 0.71 10.00 -2.52
N LEU A 204 0.42 9.07 -1.61
CA LEU A 204 -0.74 8.18 -1.74
C LEU A 204 -2.06 8.96 -1.69
N LEU A 205 -2.20 9.92 -0.77
CA LEU A 205 -3.41 10.74 -0.68
C LEU A 205 -3.61 11.55 -1.97
N ARG A 206 -2.54 12.13 -2.53
CA ARG A 206 -2.59 12.86 -3.80
C ARG A 206 -3.01 11.97 -4.96
N LEU A 207 -2.46 10.76 -5.05
CA LEU A 207 -2.79 9.81 -6.11
C LEU A 207 -4.25 9.36 -6.01
N MET A 208 -4.68 8.98 -4.81
CA MET A 208 -6.03 8.48 -4.56
C MET A 208 -7.09 9.57 -4.73
N SER A 209 -6.86 10.77 -4.19
CA SER A 209 -7.80 11.90 -4.31
C SER A 209 -7.73 12.64 -5.65
N GLY A 210 -6.58 12.62 -6.33
CA GLY A 210 -6.33 13.41 -7.53
C GLY A 210 -6.53 12.65 -8.83
N LEU A 211 -6.30 11.33 -8.83
CA LEU A 211 -6.42 10.50 -10.03
C LEU A 211 -7.52 9.46 -9.86
N TYR A 212 -7.41 8.56 -8.89
CA TYR A 212 -8.31 7.41 -8.81
C TYR A 212 -9.75 7.77 -8.41
N ALA A 213 -9.94 8.64 -7.42
CA ALA A 213 -11.29 9.04 -7.01
C ALA A 213 -12.07 9.74 -8.14
N PRO A 214 -11.52 10.77 -8.83
CA PRO A 214 -12.20 11.38 -9.97
C PRO A 214 -12.50 10.39 -11.11
N LEU A 215 -11.54 9.52 -11.45
CA LEU A 215 -11.74 8.48 -12.47
C LEU A 215 -12.87 7.50 -12.09
N PHE A 216 -12.94 7.12 -10.82
CA PHE A 216 -13.99 6.24 -10.31
C PHE A 216 -15.37 6.92 -10.35
N PHE A 217 -15.50 8.12 -9.78
CA PHE A 217 -16.79 8.82 -9.72
C PHE A 217 -17.31 9.25 -11.09
N GLY A 218 -16.40 9.61 -12.00
CA GLY A 218 -16.73 9.93 -13.40
C GLY A 218 -17.13 8.72 -14.24
N ASN A 219 -16.85 7.49 -13.80
CA ASN A 219 -17.24 6.29 -14.52
C ASN A 219 -18.75 6.02 -14.38
N LYS A 220 -19.41 5.80 -15.52
CA LYS A 220 -20.85 5.49 -15.64
C LYS A 220 -21.13 4.04 -16.04
N MET A 221 -20.09 3.22 -16.26
CA MET A 221 -20.23 1.84 -16.73
C MET A 221 -20.60 0.86 -15.60
N TRP A 222 -20.37 1.25 -14.35
CA TRP A 222 -20.58 0.38 -13.20
C TRP A 222 -22.05 0.39 -12.77
N PRO A 223 -22.62 -0.77 -12.39
CA PRO A 223 -23.92 -0.81 -11.75
C PRO A 223 -23.94 0.02 -10.46
N ASP A 224 -25.07 0.69 -10.20
CA ASP A 224 -25.22 1.60 -9.06
C ASP A 224 -24.87 0.91 -7.73
N SER A 225 -25.34 -0.31 -7.50
CA SER A 225 -25.06 -1.06 -6.26
C SER A 225 -23.55 -1.22 -5.97
N ILE A 226 -22.76 -1.54 -7.00
CA ILE A 226 -21.30 -1.71 -6.86
C ILE A 226 -20.63 -0.34 -6.71
N LYS A 227 -21.11 0.65 -7.46
CA LYS A 227 -20.59 2.02 -7.37
C LYS A 227 -20.76 2.59 -5.96
N ASN A 228 -21.92 2.39 -5.34
CA ASN A 228 -22.20 2.92 -4.00
C ASN A 228 -21.43 2.21 -2.89
N ASP A 229 -21.29 0.88 -2.96
CA ASP A 229 -20.46 0.13 -2.00
C ASP A 229 -18.99 0.56 -2.08
N PHE A 230 -18.42 0.58 -3.28
CA PHE A 230 -17.03 0.99 -3.47
C PHE A 230 -16.81 2.47 -3.12
N ALA A 231 -17.75 3.36 -3.47
CA ALA A 231 -17.69 4.77 -3.08
C ALA A 231 -17.57 4.91 -1.55
N SER A 232 -18.41 4.20 -0.80
CA SER A 232 -18.39 4.22 0.66
C SER A 232 -17.04 3.75 1.23
N GLN A 233 -16.49 2.66 0.67
CA GLN A 233 -15.17 2.16 1.05
C GLN A 233 -14.04 3.14 0.71
N LEU A 234 -14.11 3.77 -0.46
CA LEU A 234 -13.16 4.78 -0.92
C LEU A 234 -13.19 6.02 -0.02
N HIS A 235 -14.37 6.53 0.35
CA HIS A 235 -14.49 7.64 1.30
C HIS A 235 -13.90 7.28 2.67
N ARG A 236 -14.17 6.07 3.19
CA ARG A 236 -13.59 5.60 4.45
C ARG A 236 -12.06 5.52 4.37
N PHE A 237 -11.54 5.01 3.27
CA PHE A 237 -10.11 4.92 3.03
C PHE A 237 -9.46 6.31 2.94
N LEU A 238 -10.04 7.22 2.15
CA LEU A 238 -9.57 8.61 2.03
C LEU A 238 -9.64 9.37 3.35
N ALA A 239 -10.68 9.14 4.16
CA ALA A 239 -10.79 9.70 5.50
C ALA A 239 -9.66 9.24 6.42
N THR A 240 -9.43 7.93 6.46
CA THR A 240 -8.36 7.31 7.26
C THR A 240 -6.97 7.78 6.80
N LEU A 241 -6.76 7.86 5.49
CA LEU A 241 -5.49 8.29 4.90
C LEU A 241 -5.21 9.78 5.16
N THR A 242 -6.25 10.61 5.09
CA THR A 242 -6.18 12.04 5.45
C THR A 242 -5.78 12.17 6.91
N ASP A 243 -6.47 11.49 7.82
CA ASP A 243 -6.16 11.49 9.26
C ASP A 243 -4.71 11.08 9.53
N ILE A 244 -4.24 9.94 9.01
CA ILE A 244 -2.84 9.50 9.17
C ILE A 244 -1.85 10.56 8.67
N ARG A 245 -2.08 11.13 7.48
CA ARG A 245 -1.17 12.11 6.87
C ARG A 245 -1.08 13.41 7.68
N TRP A 246 -2.17 13.89 8.24
CA TRP A 246 -2.18 15.15 9.02
C TRP A 246 -1.72 14.92 10.46
N ARG A 247 -2.11 13.80 11.07
CA ARG A 247 -1.61 13.40 12.40
C ARG A 247 -0.09 13.28 12.44
N MET A 248 0.53 12.78 11.37
CA MET A 248 2.01 12.73 11.25
C MET A 248 2.68 14.11 11.18
N GLU A 249 1.93 15.17 10.84
CA GLU A 249 2.40 16.55 10.88
C GLU A 249 1.96 17.29 12.16
N GLY A 250 1.32 16.59 13.11
CA GLY A 250 0.83 17.19 14.35
C GLY A 250 -0.39 18.10 14.18
N VAL A 251 -1.10 17.99 13.05
CA VAL A 251 -2.26 18.82 12.72
C VAL A 251 -3.46 17.92 12.46
N THR A 252 -4.65 18.39 12.82
CA THR A 252 -5.90 17.73 12.49
C THR A 252 -6.47 18.34 11.22
N LYS A 253 -6.85 17.50 10.24
CA LYS A 253 -7.62 17.96 9.08
C LYS A 253 -8.71 16.97 8.73
N LEU A 254 -9.94 17.46 8.66
CA LEU A 254 -11.10 16.66 8.28
C LEU A 254 -11.04 16.34 6.78
N TYR A 255 -11.37 15.09 6.44
CA TYR A 255 -11.59 14.69 5.05
C TYR A 255 -12.96 15.20 4.59
N ILE A 256 -12.99 15.99 3.52
CA ILE A 256 -14.22 16.53 2.94
C ILE A 256 -14.50 15.78 1.63
N PRO A 257 -15.59 14.99 1.55
CA PRO A 257 -16.06 14.42 0.29
C PRO A 257 -16.27 15.51 -0.75
N LYS A 258 -15.73 15.29 -1.96
CA LYS A 258 -15.97 16.21 -3.09
C LYS A 258 -17.25 15.88 -3.86
N GLU A 259 -17.83 14.72 -3.60
CA GLU A 259 -19.06 14.26 -4.24
C GLU A 259 -20.25 15.12 -3.80
N GLY A 260 -21.04 15.62 -4.76
CA GLY A 260 -22.22 16.43 -4.47
C GLY A 260 -21.93 17.90 -4.16
N LEU A 261 -20.66 18.34 -4.13
CA LEU A 261 -20.31 19.75 -3.97
C LEU A 261 -20.65 20.61 -5.21
N ASP A 262 -20.69 19.98 -6.38
CA ASP A 262 -21.03 20.60 -7.67
C ASP A 262 -22.53 20.61 -7.97
N ILE A 263 -23.33 19.97 -7.11
CA ILE A 263 -24.78 19.79 -7.29
C ILE A 263 -25.52 20.73 -6.32
N PRO A 264 -26.60 21.42 -6.76
CA PRO A 264 -27.46 22.18 -5.85
C PRO A 264 -28.01 21.31 -4.72
N ALA A 265 -28.11 21.87 -3.52
CA ALA A 265 -28.40 21.10 -2.32
C ALA A 265 -29.76 20.37 -2.39
N GLU A 266 -30.74 20.98 -3.05
CA GLU A 266 -32.08 20.42 -3.25
C GLU A 266 -32.11 19.20 -4.17
N GLN A 267 -31.16 19.12 -5.10
CA GLN A 267 -31.01 17.99 -6.01
C GLN A 267 -30.22 16.86 -5.33
N ALA A 268 -29.14 17.20 -4.63
CA ALA A 268 -28.32 16.25 -3.89
C ALA A 268 -29.12 15.58 -2.74
N ALA A 269 -29.99 16.32 -2.06
CA ALA A 269 -30.83 15.78 -0.97
C ALA A 269 -31.85 14.72 -1.43
N LYS A 270 -32.12 14.58 -2.73
CA LYS A 270 -33.01 13.53 -3.26
C LYS A 270 -32.29 12.20 -3.47
N ASP A 271 -30.97 12.21 -3.55
CA ASP A 271 -30.14 11.01 -3.68
C ASP A 271 -29.88 10.43 -2.28
N LYS A 272 -30.61 9.36 -1.96
CA LYS A 272 -30.53 8.70 -0.65
C LYS A 272 -29.16 8.09 -0.39
N GLU A 273 -28.47 7.60 -1.42
CA GLU A 273 -27.18 6.93 -1.25
C GLU A 273 -26.06 7.96 -1.06
N LEU A 274 -26.12 9.09 -1.78
CA LEU A 274 -25.25 10.23 -1.52
C LEU A 274 -25.44 10.76 -0.10
N VAL A 275 -26.69 11.01 0.30
CA VAL A 275 -27.03 11.48 1.65
C VAL A 275 -26.44 10.54 2.72
N GLN A 276 -26.62 9.24 2.59
CA GLN A 276 -26.06 8.24 3.52
C GLN A 276 -24.52 8.28 3.60
N ARG A 277 -23.82 8.53 2.48
CA ARG A 277 -22.36 8.70 2.46
C ARG A 277 -21.91 10.00 3.13
N LEU A 278 -22.66 11.09 2.93
CA LEU A 278 -22.41 12.38 3.58
C LEU A 278 -22.66 12.29 5.10
N GLU A 279 -23.72 11.62 5.53
CA GLU A 279 -23.99 11.29 6.94
C GLU A 279 -22.83 10.52 7.56
N SER A 280 -22.35 9.47 6.88
CA SER A 280 -21.21 8.68 7.34
C SER A 280 -19.95 9.54 7.52
N SER A 281 -19.76 10.52 6.65
CA SER A 281 -18.66 11.48 6.74
C SER A 281 -18.84 12.44 7.92
N MET A 282 -20.06 12.94 8.17
CA MET A 282 -20.39 13.78 9.32
C MET A 282 -20.17 13.05 10.65
N VAL A 283 -20.61 11.79 10.76
CA VAL A 283 -20.36 10.94 11.94
C VAL A 283 -18.85 10.76 12.17
N HIS A 284 -18.08 10.57 11.10
CA HIS A 284 -16.63 10.46 11.18
C HIS A 284 -15.98 11.77 11.68
N TRP A 285 -16.45 12.94 11.21
CA TRP A 285 -15.99 14.23 11.71
C TRP A 285 -16.30 14.40 13.19
N CYS A 286 -17.51 14.08 13.65
CA CYS A 286 -17.87 14.13 15.07
C CYS A 286 -16.97 13.25 15.93
N ARG A 287 -16.63 12.04 15.48
CA ARG A 287 -15.69 11.16 16.18
C ARG A 287 -14.28 11.77 16.24
N GLN A 288 -13.75 12.26 15.12
CA GLN A 288 -12.43 12.90 15.08
C GLN A 288 -12.38 14.13 16.00
N LEU A 289 -13.37 15.02 15.93
CA LEU A 289 -13.44 16.22 16.77
C LEU A 289 -13.52 15.87 18.25
N LYS A 290 -14.25 14.81 18.60
CA LYS A 290 -14.31 14.30 19.97
C LYS A 290 -12.95 13.77 20.44
N GLU A 291 -12.26 12.98 19.61
CA GLU A 291 -10.92 12.45 19.91
C GLU A 291 -9.92 13.59 20.12
N VAL A 292 -9.89 14.54 19.19
CA VAL A 292 -9.07 15.74 19.27
C VAL A 292 -9.38 16.48 20.56
N SER A 293 -10.65 16.76 20.87
CA SER A 293 -11.07 17.42 22.11
C SER A 293 -10.65 16.64 23.38
N SER A 294 -10.87 15.32 23.42
CA SER A 294 -10.53 14.45 24.56
C SER A 294 -9.04 14.22 24.78
N SER A 295 -8.20 14.47 23.76
CA SER A 295 -6.74 14.40 23.88
C SER A 295 -6.16 15.44 24.85
N GLN A 296 -7.02 16.31 25.40
CA GLN A 296 -6.74 17.28 26.45
C GLN A 296 -6.23 16.66 27.76
N ASP A 297 -6.48 15.36 28.04
CA ASP A 297 -6.22 14.82 29.38
C ASP A 297 -5.06 13.81 29.48
N ALA A 298 -4.58 13.24 28.37
CA ALA A 298 -3.67 12.08 28.43
C ALA A 298 -2.19 12.39 28.20
N SER A 299 -1.82 13.58 27.68
CA SER A 299 -0.44 13.89 27.29
C SER A 299 0.09 15.24 27.76
N ILE A 300 -0.67 16.00 28.55
CA ILE A 300 -0.37 17.43 28.78
C ILE A 300 0.68 17.68 29.86
N VAL A 301 1.01 16.70 30.72
CA VAL A 301 2.14 16.84 31.63
C VAL A 301 2.79 15.47 31.80
N ASP A 302 3.69 15.09 30.89
CA ASP A 302 4.77 14.21 31.33
C ASP A 302 5.42 14.95 32.50
N GLU A 303 5.62 14.30 33.66
CA GLU A 303 6.23 14.97 34.83
C GLU A 303 7.63 15.55 34.50
N ASN A 304 8.17 15.20 33.34
CA ASN A 304 9.44 15.64 32.79
C ASN A 304 9.35 16.82 31.80
N SER A 305 8.16 17.29 31.42
CA SER A 305 8.02 18.40 30.46
C SER A 305 8.36 19.75 31.10
N GLY A 306 9.20 20.53 30.41
CA GLY A 306 9.60 21.85 30.88
C GLY A 306 8.56 22.94 30.58
N PRO A 307 8.57 24.08 31.29
CA PRO A 307 7.60 25.18 31.06
C PRO A 307 7.57 25.72 29.61
N LEU A 308 8.68 25.63 28.88
CA LEU A 308 8.73 26.05 27.48
C LEU A 308 8.00 25.06 26.56
N GLU A 309 8.08 23.76 26.85
CA GLU A 309 7.40 22.71 26.12
C GLU A 309 5.88 22.81 26.31
N GLU A 310 5.42 23.16 27.52
CA GLU A 310 4.00 23.45 27.77
C GLU A 310 3.51 24.63 26.92
N ILE A 311 4.28 25.72 26.83
CA ILE A 311 3.92 26.88 26.01
C ILE A 311 3.83 26.49 24.53
N GLU A 312 4.79 25.72 24.02
CA GLU A 312 4.78 25.25 22.62
C GLU A 312 3.60 24.32 22.35
N PHE A 313 3.30 23.41 23.27
CA PHE A 313 2.14 22.53 23.21
C PHE A 313 0.83 23.33 23.11
N TRP A 314 0.61 24.29 24.02
CA TRP A 314 -0.62 25.09 24.02
C TRP A 314 -0.73 25.97 22.75
N LYS A 315 0.39 26.51 22.25
CA LYS A 315 0.42 27.24 20.98
C LYS A 315 0.02 26.36 19.80
N ALA A 316 0.64 25.18 19.66
CA ALA A 316 0.32 24.23 18.59
C ALA A 316 -1.15 23.81 18.65
N ARG A 317 -1.66 23.56 19.86
CA ARG A 317 -3.04 23.18 20.11
C ARG A 317 -4.05 24.27 19.76
N THR A 318 -3.80 25.51 20.20
CA THR A 318 -4.65 26.65 19.82
C THR A 318 -4.69 26.83 18.31
N GLN A 319 -3.54 26.68 17.65
CA GLN A 319 -3.45 26.77 16.20
C GLN A 319 -4.24 25.65 15.50
N ASP A 320 -4.18 24.42 16.02
CA ASP A 320 -4.94 23.29 15.48
C ASP A 320 -6.46 23.50 15.61
N LEU A 321 -6.95 23.88 16.80
CA LEU A 321 -8.37 24.17 17.03
C LEU A 321 -8.89 25.33 16.17
N LEU A 322 -8.07 26.37 15.96
CA LEU A 322 -8.39 27.47 15.07
C LEU A 322 -8.50 27.00 13.61
N ASN A 323 -7.59 26.12 13.17
CA ASN A 323 -7.62 25.57 11.82
C ASN A 323 -8.85 24.69 11.60
N ILE A 324 -9.22 23.89 12.60
CA ILE A 324 -10.45 23.08 12.59
C ILE A 324 -11.68 23.99 12.52
N SER A 325 -11.77 25.02 13.36
CA SER A 325 -12.89 25.98 13.32
C SER A 325 -13.04 26.59 11.93
N ARG A 326 -11.94 27.09 11.35
CA ARG A 326 -11.93 27.63 9.98
C ARG A 326 -12.32 26.59 8.93
N GLN A 327 -11.97 25.32 9.16
CA GLN A 327 -12.33 24.24 8.25
C GLN A 327 -13.83 23.95 8.31
N LEU A 328 -14.44 23.96 9.49
CA LEU A 328 -15.88 23.78 9.66
C LEU A 328 -16.68 24.93 9.04
N ASP A 329 -16.14 26.14 9.03
CA ASP A 329 -16.75 27.32 8.39
C ASP A 329 -16.62 27.34 6.86
N GLN A 330 -15.96 26.35 6.24
CA GLN A 330 -15.80 26.30 4.78
C GLN A 330 -17.13 26.08 4.06
N GLU A 331 -17.28 26.73 2.91
CA GLU A 331 -18.46 26.60 2.04
C GLU A 331 -18.80 25.14 1.71
N SER A 332 -17.79 24.30 1.46
CA SER A 332 -18.00 22.87 1.20
C SER A 332 -18.61 22.11 2.38
N VAL A 333 -18.23 22.45 3.62
CA VAL A 333 -18.79 21.81 4.83
C VAL A 333 -20.19 22.34 5.10
N ASN A 334 -20.41 23.64 4.90
CA ASN A 334 -21.72 24.27 5.02
C ASN A 334 -22.71 23.72 3.99
N HIS A 335 -22.27 23.49 2.74
CA HIS A 335 -23.07 22.89 1.68
C HIS A 335 -23.49 21.46 2.03
N ILE A 336 -22.54 20.63 2.50
CA ILE A 336 -22.85 19.27 2.98
C ILE A 336 -23.86 19.31 4.12
N THR A 337 -23.65 20.20 5.10
CA THR A 337 -24.60 20.39 6.22
C THR A 337 -25.98 20.80 5.71
N HIS A 338 -26.05 21.69 4.72
CA HIS A 338 -27.31 22.13 4.13
C HIS A 338 -28.04 21.00 3.39
N ILE A 339 -27.32 20.16 2.63
CA ILE A 339 -27.88 18.96 1.99
C ILE A 339 -28.52 18.03 3.04
N LEU A 340 -27.78 17.75 4.12
CA LEU A 340 -28.26 16.85 5.18
C LEU A 340 -29.48 17.43 5.92
N GLN A 341 -29.53 18.76 6.12
CA GLN A 341 -30.69 19.44 6.69
C GLN A 341 -31.92 19.35 5.80
N ILE A 342 -31.78 19.55 4.48
CA ILE A 342 -32.88 19.42 3.52
C ILE A 342 -33.39 17.98 3.48
N ALA A 343 -32.48 17.00 3.50
CA ALA A 343 -32.81 15.58 3.53
C ALA A 343 -33.46 15.14 4.85
N LYS A 344 -33.50 16.02 5.87
CA LYS A 344 -33.94 15.73 7.25
C LYS A 344 -33.20 14.53 7.86
N SER A 345 -31.93 14.38 7.49
CA SER A 345 -31.05 13.44 8.17
C SER A 345 -30.78 13.95 9.59
N SER A 346 -30.77 13.05 10.56
CA SER A 346 -30.44 13.34 11.97
C SER A 346 -28.95 13.41 12.22
#